data_AF-A0A9P6JLH9-F1
#
_entry.id   AF-A0A9P6JLH9-F1
#
_cell.length_a   1.000
_cell.length_b   1.000
_cell.length_c   1.000
_cell.angle_alpha   90.00
_cell.angle_beta   90.00
_cell.angle_gamma   90.00
#
_symmetry.space_group_name_H-M   'P 1'
#
loop_
_entity.id
_entity.type
_entity.pdbx_description
1 polymer ?
#
loop_
_entity_poly.entity_id
_entity_poly.type
_entity_poly.pdbx_seq_one_letter_code
_entity_poly.pdbx_strand_id
1 'polypeptide(L)' 'ISDGISSGRPCCAVHDCKQPLESVKHHFCPPHRDKSQHCAVVHCDKKAEPGFRTCSLPNHRKCEESYVEQGKAMFQLK' A
#
# COMPACT_ATOMS: atom_id res chain seq x y z
N ILE A 1 27.11 -18.24 15.26
CA ILE A 1 26.64 -16.90 15.68
C ILE A 1 26.47 -16.07 14.42
N SER A 2 25.22 -15.73 14.08
CA SER A 2 24.82 -14.49 13.40
C SER A 2 23.30 -14.39 13.56
N ASP A 3 22.91 -13.28 14.15
CA ASP A 3 21.60 -12.90 14.65
C ASP A 3 20.59 -12.60 13.53
N GLY A 4 19.30 -12.79 13.83
CA GLY A 4 18.29 -11.80 13.45
C GLY A 4 17.84 -11.73 11.99
N ILE A 5 16.98 -12.64 11.56
CA ILE A 5 15.81 -12.24 10.78
C ILE A 5 14.61 -13.12 11.16
N SER A 6 13.82 -12.66 12.12
CA SER A 6 12.39 -12.96 12.06
C SER A 6 11.88 -12.25 10.80
N SER A 7 12.03 -12.89 9.63
CA SER A 7 11.31 -12.49 8.42
C SER A 7 9.85 -12.65 8.74
N GLY A 8 9.29 -11.61 9.36
CA GLY A 8 7.91 -11.55 9.80
C GLY A 8 7.07 -12.02 8.63
N ARG A 9 6.28 -13.06 8.88
CA ARG A 9 5.31 -13.57 7.92
C ARG A 9 4.63 -12.36 7.27
N PRO A 10 4.51 -12.29 5.93
CA PRO A 10 3.79 -11.18 5.31
C PRO A 10 2.43 -11.13 6.00
N CYS A 11 2.23 -10.06 6.75
CA CYS A 11 1.02 -9.75 7.51
C CYS A 11 0.33 -8.61 6.80
N CYS A 12 -0.99 -8.54 6.93
CA CYS A 12 -1.77 -7.50 6.30
C CYS A 12 -1.25 -6.11 6.73
N ALA A 13 -1.18 -5.17 5.79
CA ALA A 13 -0.75 -3.79 6.03
C ALA A 13 -1.72 -2.96 6.91
N VAL A 14 -2.75 -3.60 7.48
CA VAL A 14 -3.69 -2.96 8.41
C VAL A 14 -3.13 -3.10 9.81
N HIS A 15 -3.02 -1.96 10.51
CA HIS A 15 -2.62 -1.94 11.90
C HIS A 15 -3.52 -2.87 12.72
N ASP A 16 -2.93 -3.76 13.53
CA ASP A 16 -3.59 -4.81 14.32
C ASP A 16 -4.09 -6.06 13.55
N CYS A 17 -3.96 -6.12 12.21
CA CYS A 17 -4.41 -7.28 11.45
C CYS A 17 -3.38 -8.42 11.43
N LYS A 18 -3.64 -9.50 12.19
CA LYS A 18 -2.81 -10.72 12.23
C LYS A 18 -3.20 -11.80 11.20
N GLN A 19 -4.14 -11.48 10.30
CA GLN A 19 -4.60 -12.44 9.29
C GLN A 19 -3.51 -12.74 8.25
N PRO A 20 -3.35 -14.00 7.85
CA PRO A 20 -2.45 -14.36 6.76
C PRO A 20 -2.95 -13.77 5.44
N LEU A 21 -2.03 -13.36 4.58
CA LEU A 21 -2.38 -13.00 3.21
C LEU A 21 -2.56 -14.25 2.35
N GLU A 22 -3.47 -14.17 1.37
CA GLU A 22 -3.67 -15.25 0.40
C GLU A 22 -2.44 -15.47 -0.48
N SER A 23 -1.69 -14.39 -0.74
CA SER A 23 -0.43 -14.45 -1.49
C SER A 23 0.53 -13.39 -0.97
N VAL A 24 1.82 -13.71 -1.03
CA VAL A 24 2.93 -12.81 -0.68
C VAL A 24 3.00 -11.55 -1.54
N LYS A 25 2.30 -11.54 -2.69
CA LYS A 25 2.19 -10.38 -3.59
C LYS A 25 1.13 -9.38 -3.14
N HIS A 26 0.17 -9.81 -2.31
CA HIS A 26 -0.81 -8.89 -1.76
C HIS A 26 -0.21 -8.13 -0.59
N HIS A 27 -0.71 -6.93 -0.34
CA HIS A 27 -0.40 -6.15 0.86
C HIS A 27 -1.52 -6.24 1.91
N PHE A 28 -2.69 -6.74 1.51
CA PHE A 28 -3.88 -6.86 2.36
C PHE A 28 -4.39 -8.30 2.34
N CYS A 29 -4.88 -8.78 3.49
CA CYS A 29 -5.54 -10.07 3.60
C CYS A 29 -6.92 -10.04 2.91
N PRO A 30 -7.55 -11.20 2.63
CA PRO A 30 -8.87 -11.27 1.98
C PRO A 30 -9.94 -10.34 2.57
N PRO A 31 -10.11 -10.20 3.92
CA PRO A 31 -11.10 -9.29 4.49
C PRO A 31 -10.74 -7.80 4.31
N HIS A 32 -9.46 -7.48 4.12
CA HIS A 32 -8.99 -6.11 3.88
C HIS A 32 -8.64 -5.84 2.42
N ARG A 33 -8.96 -6.77 1.50
CA ARG A 33 -8.72 -6.60 0.07
C ARG A 33 -9.43 -5.37 -0.48
N ASP A 34 -10.60 -5.05 0.07
CA ASP A 34 -11.37 -3.85 -0.27
C ASP A 34 -10.56 -2.56 0.03
N LYS A 35 -9.74 -2.53 1.10
CA LYS A 35 -8.85 -1.40 1.39
C LYS A 35 -7.79 -1.18 0.32
N SER A 36 -7.41 -2.21 -0.43
CA SER A 36 -6.51 -2.07 -1.59
C SER A 36 -7.19 -1.40 -2.79
N GLN A 37 -8.52 -1.47 -2.83
CA GLN A 37 -9.37 -0.83 -3.83
C GLN A 37 -9.90 0.53 -3.35
N HIS A 38 -9.50 0.98 -2.16
CA HIS A 38 -9.87 2.28 -1.62
C HIS A 38 -8.76 3.29 -1.88
N CYS A 39 -9.15 4.56 -1.94
CA CYS A 39 -8.21 5.65 -2.13
C CYS A 39 -7.17 5.65 -0.99
N ALA A 40 -5.89 5.65 -1.36
CA ALA A 40 -4.78 5.66 -0.41
C ALA A 40 -4.69 6.95 0.44
N VAL A 41 -5.47 7.98 0.10
CA VAL A 41 -5.52 9.23 0.86
C VAL A 41 -6.24 9.02 2.18
N VAL A 42 -5.54 9.31 3.28
CA VAL A 42 -6.12 9.34 4.63
C VAL A 42 -7.29 10.32 4.63
N HIS A 43 -8.46 9.88 5.10
CA HIS A 43 -9.73 10.62 5.07
C HIS A 43 -10.51 10.60 3.74
N CYS A 44 -10.19 9.69 2.82
CA CYS A 44 -11.01 9.44 1.63
C CYS A 44 -11.69 8.07 1.68
N ASP A 45 -13.02 8.06 1.60
CA ASP A 45 -13.83 6.83 1.54
C ASP A 45 -14.16 6.39 0.11
N LYS A 46 -13.63 7.09 -0.90
CA LYS A 46 -13.89 6.76 -2.31
C LYS A 46 -13.04 5.57 -2.75
N LYS A 47 -13.58 4.77 -3.67
CA LYS A 47 -12.84 3.69 -4.34
C LYS A 47 -11.74 4.28 -5.22
N ALA A 48 -10.58 3.64 -5.19
CA ALA A 48 -9.49 3.88 -6.12
C ALA A 48 -9.90 3.42 -7.52
N GLU A 49 -9.43 4.15 -8.51
CA GLU A 49 -9.66 3.82 -9.91
C GLU A 49 -8.75 2.66 -10.35
N PRO A 50 -9.19 1.79 -11.26
CA PRO A 50 -8.37 0.71 -11.78
C PRO A 50 -7.08 1.27 -12.42
N GLY A 51 -5.93 0.75 -12.00
CA GLY A 51 -4.61 1.20 -12.44
C GLY A 51 -3.96 2.28 -11.58
N PHE A 52 -4.69 2.80 -10.58
CA PHE A 52 -4.18 3.82 -9.66
C PHE A 52 -4.47 3.46 -8.21
N ARG A 53 -3.79 4.13 -7.27
CA ARG A 53 -4.00 3.97 -5.82
C ARG A 53 -4.95 5.02 -5.24
N THR A 54 -5.43 5.94 -6.07
CA THR A 54 -6.30 7.06 -5.68
C THR A 54 -7.61 7.06 -6.46
N CYS A 55 -8.63 7.72 -5.90
CA CYS A 55 -9.91 7.95 -6.59
C CYS A 55 -9.75 9.01 -7.70
N SER A 56 -10.79 9.20 -8.53
CA SER A 56 -10.83 10.18 -9.64
C SER A 56 -10.74 11.66 -9.22
N LEU A 57 -10.47 11.97 -7.95
CA LEU A 57 -10.26 13.34 -7.49
C LEU A 57 -8.89 13.85 -7.92
N PRO A 58 -8.80 15.04 -8.56
CA PRO A 58 -7.55 15.58 -9.06
C PRO A 58 -6.54 15.86 -7.93
N ASN A 59 -7.03 16.25 -6.74
CA ASN A 59 -6.16 16.46 -5.58
C ASN A 59 -5.45 15.17 -5.14
N HIS A 60 -6.16 14.04 -5.17
CA HIS A 60 -5.61 12.75 -4.74
C HIS A 60 -4.68 12.20 -5.81
N ARG A 61 -5.04 12.34 -7.10
CA ARG A 61 -4.16 12.01 -8.23
C ARG A 61 -2.83 12.76 -8.17
N LYS A 62 -2.85 14.06 -7.90
CA LYS A 62 -1.63 14.85 -7.72
C LYS A 62 -0.78 14.34 -6.57
N CYS A 63 -1.38 13.97 -5.43
CA CYS A 63 -0.64 13.33 -4.34
C CYS A 63 0.01 12.01 -4.76
N GLU A 64 -0.70 11.15 -5.51
CA GLU A 64 -0.13 9.91 -6.02
C GLU A 64 0.98 10.16 -7.03
N GLU A 65 0.80 11.09 -7.95
CA GLU A 65 1.82 11.49 -8.93
C GLU A 65 3.07 11.99 -8.22
N SER A 66 2.94 12.97 -7.31
CA SER A 66 4.07 13.46 -6.51
C SER A 66 4.71 12.36 -5.66
N TYR A 67 3.93 11.42 -5.12
CA TYR A 67 4.46 10.27 -4.37
C TYR A 67 5.24 9.31 -5.28
N VAL A 68 4.75 9.03 -6.49
CA VAL A 68 5.43 8.19 -7.49
C VAL A 68 6.70 8.87 -7.99
N GLU A 69 6.66 10.17 -8.24
CA GLU A 69 7.83 10.98 -8.61
C GLU A 69 8.89 10.97 -7.50
N GLN A 70 8.48 11.22 -6.25
CA GLN A 70 9.38 11.16 -5.09
C GLN A 70 9.90 9.74 -4.84
N GLY A 71 9.06 8.71 -4.96
CA GLY A 71 9.44 7.32 -4.79
C GLY A 71 10.42 6.83 -5.87
N LYS A 72 10.31 7.35 -7.10
CA LYS A 72 11.33 7.16 -8.15
C LYS A 72 12.62 7.93 -7.83
N ALA A 73 12.50 9.12 -7.22
CA ALA A 73 13.66 9.91 -6.79
C ALA A 73 14.42 9.26 -5.61
N MET A 74 13.75 8.48 -4.75
CA MET A 74 14.42 7.74 -3.66
C MET A 74 15.28 6.56 -4.15
N PHE A 75 15.17 6.14 -5.42
CA PHE A 75 16.06 5.14 -6.01
C PHE A 75 17.31 5.76 -6.68
N GLN A 76 17.61 7.04 -6.44
CA GLN A 76 18.93 7.60 -6.72
C GLN A 76 19.73 7.76 -5.42
N LEU A 77 20.17 6.63 -4.86
CA LEU A 77 21.34 6.64 -4.00
C LEU A 77 22.57 6.46 -4.89
N LYS A 78 23.38 7.52 -5.02
CA LYS A 78 24.70 7.50 -5.68
C LYS A 78 25.69 6.60 -4.94
#